data_AF-A0A1E7GPI5-F1
#
_entry.id   AF-A0A1E7GPI5-F1
#
_cell.length_a   1.000
_cell.length_b   1.000
_cell.length_c   1.000
_cell.angle_alpha   90.00
_cell.angle_beta   90.00
_cell.angle_gamma   90.00
#
_symmetry.space_group_name_H-M   'P 1'
#
loop_
_entity.id
_entity.type
_entity.pdbx_description
1 polymer ?
#
loop_
_entity_poly.entity_id
_entity_poly.type
_entity_poly.pdbx_seq_one_letter_code
_entity_poly.pdbx_strand_id
1 'polypeptide(L)'
;MDYVLLTDTIDSKQVVKLNRVLGDKGDADSRITPFKVHRGKQPYDKGNNTTAVPHLFGKDQSAYWKSYDWNQAIAAGMQAAKLEYSGEYGFVETEYHYPITHMVAPAEKSLQCADCHAEQGRLASLSGFYMPGRDRQPLVDIIGWLAVAAALLGVAGHGLLRLVYGKKGE
;
A
#
# COMPACT_ATOMS: atom_id res chain seq x y z
N MET A 1 0.99 -12.29 9.06
CA MET A 1 -0.04 -11.27 9.32
C MET A 1 -0.34 -11.27 10.79
N ASP A 2 -0.67 -10.11 11.33
CA ASP A 2 -1.28 -9.96 12.64
C ASP A 2 -2.75 -9.58 12.51
N TYR A 3 -3.53 -9.86 13.54
CA TYR A 3 -4.97 -9.70 13.57
C TYR A 3 -5.38 -9.03 14.87
N VAL A 4 -6.36 -8.14 14.78
CA VAL A 4 -7.08 -7.62 15.95
C VAL A 4 -8.10 -8.67 16.37
N LEU A 5 -7.99 -9.15 17.60
CA LEU A 5 -8.96 -10.04 18.22
C LEU A 5 -10.08 -9.23 18.88
N LEU A 6 -11.21 -9.87 19.13
CA LEU A 6 -12.38 -9.22 19.75
C LEU A 6 -12.10 -8.70 21.18
N THR A 7 -11.09 -9.28 21.84
CA THR A 7 -10.62 -8.89 23.18
C THR A 7 -9.58 -7.78 23.17
N ASP A 8 -9.06 -7.43 21.99
CA ASP A 8 -8.01 -6.42 21.89
C ASP A 8 -8.60 -5.01 21.94
N THR A 9 -7.88 -4.11 22.59
CA THR A 9 -8.21 -2.69 22.59
C THR A 9 -7.85 -2.06 21.24
N ILE A 10 -8.73 -1.20 20.73
CA ILE A 10 -8.56 -0.45 19.49
C ILE A 10 -8.42 1.06 19.75
N ASP A 11 -7.69 1.77 18.87
CA ASP A 11 -7.71 3.23 18.85
C ASP A 11 -8.78 3.73 17.88
N SER A 12 -9.90 4.21 18.44
CA SER A 12 -11.05 4.69 17.66
C SER A 12 -10.82 6.03 16.95
N LYS A 13 -9.70 6.71 17.20
CA LYS A 13 -9.32 7.97 16.53
C LYS A 13 -8.63 7.74 15.18
N GLN A 14 -8.25 6.50 14.88
CA GLN A 14 -7.57 6.11 13.65
C GLN A 14 -8.37 5.04 12.91
N VAL A 15 -8.00 4.80 11.66
CA VAL A 15 -8.51 3.65 10.92
C VAL A 15 -7.97 2.38 11.56
N VAL A 16 -8.85 1.56 12.12
CA VAL A 16 -8.51 0.31 12.79
C VAL A 16 -8.18 -0.75 11.73
N LYS A 17 -6.92 -1.18 11.70
CA LYS A 17 -6.47 -2.26 10.84
C LYS A 17 -6.83 -3.60 11.48
N LEU A 18 -7.94 -4.20 11.03
CA LEU A 18 -8.42 -5.48 11.57
C LEU A 18 -7.42 -6.62 11.32
N ASN A 19 -6.65 -6.50 10.26
CA ASN A 19 -5.41 -7.24 10.08
C ASN A 19 -4.33 -6.33 9.50
N ARG A 20 -3.07 -6.65 9.78
CA ARG A 20 -1.95 -5.95 9.17
C ARG A 20 -1.02 -6.94 8.47
N VAL A 21 -0.60 -6.52 7.28
CA VAL A 21 0.41 -7.22 6.50
C VAL A 21 1.74 -6.96 7.17
N LEU A 22 2.46 -8.03 7.48
CA LEU A 22 3.79 -7.98 8.07
C LEU A 22 4.82 -8.13 6.95
N GLY A 23 6.03 -7.63 7.21
CA GLY A 23 7.16 -7.73 6.32
C GLY A 23 7.95 -6.42 6.28
N ASP A 24 9.20 -6.52 5.84
CA ASP A 24 10.10 -5.38 5.68
C ASP A 24 11.00 -5.58 4.45
N LYS A 25 11.57 -4.48 3.93
CA LYS A 25 12.50 -4.54 2.78
C LYS A 25 13.81 -5.27 3.08
N GLY A 26 14.24 -5.30 4.35
CA GLY A 26 15.45 -5.97 4.79
C GLY A 26 15.24 -7.44 5.20
N ASP A 27 13.99 -7.89 5.28
CA ASP A 27 13.65 -9.26 5.59
C ASP A 27 13.75 -10.13 4.31
N ALA A 28 14.68 -11.09 4.32
CA ALA A 28 14.95 -11.95 3.17
C ALA A 28 13.78 -12.88 2.81
N ASP A 29 12.86 -13.13 3.74
CA ASP A 29 11.68 -13.96 3.52
C ASP A 29 10.47 -13.15 3.04
N SER A 30 10.55 -11.81 3.13
CA SER A 30 9.48 -10.91 2.70
C SER A 30 9.44 -10.75 1.17
N ARG A 31 8.23 -10.66 0.61
CA ARG A 31 7.98 -10.40 -0.82
C ARG A 31 6.84 -9.39 -1.01
N ILE A 32 6.96 -8.53 -2.01
CA ILE A 32 5.87 -7.64 -2.43
C ILE A 32 4.75 -8.52 -2.99
N THR A 33 3.56 -8.41 -2.40
CA THR A 33 2.39 -9.24 -2.73
C THR A 33 1.15 -8.35 -2.89
N PRO A 34 0.24 -8.62 -3.85
CA PRO A 34 -0.97 -7.83 -4.02
C PRO A 34 -2.05 -8.18 -2.99
N PHE A 35 -2.71 -7.14 -2.48
CA PHE A 35 -3.85 -7.25 -1.57
C PHE A 35 -5.01 -6.40 -2.07
N LYS A 36 -6.24 -6.89 -1.91
CA LYS A 36 -7.45 -6.05 -1.91
C LYS A 36 -7.60 -5.46 -0.52
N VAL A 37 -7.79 -4.15 -0.48
CA VAL A 37 -8.05 -3.43 0.76
C VAL A 37 -9.54 -3.16 0.89
N HIS A 38 -10.19 -3.80 1.86
CA HIS A 38 -11.60 -3.60 2.18
C HIS A 38 -11.73 -2.59 3.30
N ARG A 39 -12.43 -1.49 3.04
CA ARG A 39 -12.66 -0.40 4.02
C ARG A 39 -14.12 -0.33 4.39
N GLY A 40 -14.41 0.03 5.64
CA GLY A 40 -15.78 0.19 6.12
C GLY A 40 -15.85 0.88 7.47
N LYS A 41 -17.07 1.17 7.93
CA LYS A 41 -17.33 1.72 9.25
C LYS A 41 -18.17 0.73 10.05
N GLN A 42 -17.66 0.28 11.18
CA GLN A 42 -18.24 -0.83 11.96
C GLN A 42 -18.54 -0.38 13.40
N PRO A 43 -19.55 -0.96 14.06
CA PRO A 43 -19.82 -0.66 15.46
C PRO A 43 -18.66 -1.14 16.35
N TYR A 44 -18.41 -0.41 17.42
CA TYR A 44 -17.45 -0.78 18.46
C TYR A 44 -18.02 -0.41 19.83
N ASP A 45 -17.58 -1.13 20.87
CA ASP A 45 -17.87 -0.78 22.26
C ASP A 45 -17.04 0.44 22.65
N LYS A 46 -17.72 1.56 22.89
CA LYS A 46 -17.07 2.84 23.16
C LYS A 46 -16.45 2.90 24.56
N GLY A 47 -17.07 2.27 25.54
CA GLY A 47 -16.56 2.25 26.92
C GLY A 47 -15.32 1.37 27.04
N ASN A 48 -15.33 0.20 26.41
CA ASN A 48 -14.23 -0.77 26.49
C ASN A 48 -13.17 -0.59 25.40
N ASN A 49 -13.45 0.23 24.38
CA ASN A 49 -12.61 0.39 23.18
C ASN A 49 -12.27 -0.96 22.53
N THR A 50 -13.27 -1.81 22.33
CA THR A 50 -13.14 -3.10 21.63
C THR A 50 -14.09 -3.15 20.44
N THR A 51 -13.79 -3.98 19.44
CA THR A 51 -14.71 -4.21 18.32
C THR A 51 -16.00 -4.85 18.81
N ALA A 52 -17.16 -4.38 18.33
CA ALA A 52 -18.44 -4.95 18.73
C ALA A 52 -18.83 -6.12 17.83
N VAL A 53 -19.51 -7.11 18.41
CA VAL A 53 -20.13 -8.22 17.69
C VAL A 53 -21.65 -8.02 17.73
N PRO A 54 -22.28 -7.44 16.68
CA PRO A 54 -23.72 -7.25 16.66
C PRO A 54 -24.46 -8.53 16.27
N HIS A 55 -25.59 -8.79 16.93
CA HIS A 55 -26.58 -9.77 16.47
C HIS A 55 -27.40 -9.19 15.32
N LEU A 56 -26.99 -9.47 14.07
CA LEU A 56 -27.60 -8.85 12.90
C LEU A 56 -28.90 -9.52 12.43
N PHE A 57 -28.98 -10.85 12.52
CA PHE A 57 -30.05 -11.65 11.90
C PHE A 57 -30.77 -12.53 12.92
N GLY A 58 -32.10 -12.52 12.92
CA GLY A 58 -32.94 -13.34 13.80
C GLY A 58 -34.43 -12.97 13.69
N LYS A 59 -35.29 -13.78 14.30
CA LYS A 59 -36.74 -13.49 14.40
C LYS A 59 -37.11 -12.79 15.70
N ASP A 60 -36.22 -12.77 16.68
CA ASP A 60 -36.39 -12.08 17.96
C ASP A 60 -36.13 -10.58 17.83
N GLN A 61 -36.48 -9.80 18.85
CA GLN A 61 -36.35 -8.33 18.83
C GLN A 61 -34.90 -7.84 19.00
N SER A 62 -33.97 -8.70 19.44
CA SER A 62 -32.57 -8.31 19.58
C SER A 62 -31.79 -8.33 18.26
N ALA A 63 -32.38 -8.85 17.18
CA ALA A 63 -31.76 -8.84 15.86
C ALA A 63 -31.86 -7.46 15.20
N TYR A 64 -30.70 -6.88 14.83
CA TYR A 64 -30.64 -5.54 14.23
C TYR A 64 -31.50 -5.40 12.97
N TRP A 65 -31.52 -6.38 12.06
CA TRP A 65 -32.32 -6.27 10.82
C TRP A 65 -33.83 -6.34 11.04
N LYS A 66 -34.28 -6.59 12.27
CA LYS A 66 -35.70 -6.54 12.66
C LYS A 66 -36.04 -5.28 13.47
N SER A 67 -35.24 -4.96 14.49
CA SER A 67 -35.52 -3.85 15.40
C SER A 67 -34.86 -2.53 15.01
N TYR A 68 -33.77 -2.60 14.22
CA TYR A 68 -32.89 -1.48 13.89
C TYR A 68 -32.29 -0.78 15.13
N ASP A 69 -32.22 -1.49 16.25
CA ASP A 69 -31.60 -1.00 17.49
C ASP A 69 -30.17 -1.57 17.63
N TRP A 70 -29.18 -0.70 17.45
CA TRP A 70 -27.77 -1.06 17.60
C TRP A 70 -27.39 -1.46 19.02
N ASN A 71 -27.92 -0.75 20.02
CA ASN A 71 -27.53 -0.97 21.40
C ASN A 71 -27.99 -2.36 21.85
N GLN A 72 -29.25 -2.69 21.53
CA GLN A 72 -29.83 -4.00 21.80
C GLN A 72 -29.10 -5.14 21.04
N ALA A 73 -28.80 -4.93 19.76
CA ALA A 73 -28.14 -5.93 18.93
C ALA A 73 -26.69 -6.21 19.36
N ILE A 74 -25.95 -5.16 19.73
CA ILE A 74 -24.58 -5.29 20.25
C ILE A 74 -24.60 -6.00 21.61
N ALA A 75 -25.48 -5.61 22.52
CA ALA A 75 -25.59 -6.26 23.83
C ALA A 75 -25.85 -7.77 23.69
N ALA A 76 -26.79 -8.16 22.83
CA ALA A 76 -27.11 -9.57 22.58
C ALA A 76 -25.94 -10.34 21.94
N GLY A 77 -25.29 -9.75 20.92
CA GLY A 77 -24.18 -10.41 20.23
C GLY A 77 -22.91 -10.53 21.08
N MET A 78 -22.59 -9.50 21.86
CA MET A 78 -21.48 -9.53 22.83
C MET A 78 -21.74 -10.56 23.94
N GLN A 79 -22.96 -10.62 24.47
CA GLN A 79 -23.35 -11.65 25.45
C GLN A 79 -23.20 -13.06 24.87
N ALA A 80 -23.66 -13.30 23.63
CA ALA A 80 -23.51 -14.58 22.95
C ALA A 80 -22.02 -14.95 22.73
N ALA A 81 -21.18 -13.95 22.45
CA ALA A 81 -19.73 -14.09 22.33
C ALA A 81 -19.00 -14.20 23.69
N LYS A 82 -19.72 -14.10 24.82
CA LYS A 82 -19.17 -14.06 26.19
C LYS A 82 -18.18 -12.90 26.40
N LEU A 83 -18.47 -11.76 25.78
CA LEU A 83 -17.72 -10.51 25.92
C LEU A 83 -18.53 -9.50 26.71
N GLU A 84 -17.85 -8.64 27.45
CA GLU A 84 -18.49 -7.53 28.15
C GLU A 84 -18.89 -6.43 27.15
N TYR A 85 -20.02 -5.80 27.42
CA TYR A 85 -20.47 -4.62 26.68
C TYR A 85 -20.74 -3.49 27.65
N SER A 86 -20.13 -2.32 27.42
CA SER A 86 -20.27 -1.15 28.30
C SER A 86 -21.67 -0.54 28.31
N GLY A 87 -22.50 -0.87 27.31
CA GLY A 87 -23.79 -0.20 27.08
C GLY A 87 -23.69 1.04 26.19
N GLU A 88 -22.47 1.46 25.81
CA GLU A 88 -22.22 2.53 24.86
C GLU A 88 -21.54 2.02 23.59
N TYR A 89 -22.03 2.44 22.43
CA TYR A 89 -21.41 2.13 21.15
C TYR A 89 -21.05 3.39 20.36
N GLY A 90 -20.10 3.22 19.46
CA GLY A 90 -19.79 4.16 18.40
C GLY A 90 -19.53 3.44 17.09
N PHE A 91 -19.09 4.19 16.09
CA PHE A 91 -18.67 3.64 14.80
C PHE A 91 -17.23 4.05 14.50
N VAL A 92 -16.41 3.07 14.13
CA VAL A 92 -15.00 3.26 13.83
C VAL A 92 -14.71 2.87 12.38
N GLU A 93 -13.81 3.59 11.73
CA GLU A 93 -13.32 3.23 10.41
C GLU A 93 -12.38 2.03 10.52
N THR A 94 -12.51 1.10 9.59
CA THR A 94 -11.79 -0.16 9.59
C THR A 94 -11.19 -0.44 8.22
N GLU A 95 -10.09 -1.16 8.22
CA GLU A 95 -9.45 -1.67 7.02
C GLU A 95 -9.07 -3.14 7.20
N TYR A 96 -9.32 -3.96 6.18
CA TYR A 96 -8.96 -5.37 6.13
C TYR A 96 -8.27 -5.69 4.78
N HIS A 97 -7.13 -6.36 4.85
CA HIS A 97 -6.33 -6.79 3.72
C HIS A 97 -6.64 -8.23 3.34
N TYR A 98 -7.13 -8.44 2.12
CA TYR A 98 -7.36 -9.77 1.54
C TYR A 98 -6.29 -10.07 0.49
N PRO A 99 -5.51 -11.16 0.61
CA PRO A 99 -4.58 -11.58 -0.43
C PRO A 99 -5.31 -11.82 -1.75
N ILE A 100 -4.73 -11.37 -2.87
CA ILE A 100 -5.25 -11.64 -4.22
C ILE A 100 -4.41 -12.72 -4.87
N THR A 101 -4.93 -13.94 -4.90
CA THR A 101 -4.21 -15.15 -5.38
C THR A 101 -4.89 -15.85 -6.55
N HIS A 102 -5.99 -15.30 -7.05
CA HIS A 102 -6.77 -15.83 -8.16
C HIS A 102 -6.83 -14.79 -9.30
N MET A 103 -7.48 -15.13 -10.41
CA MET A 103 -7.56 -14.28 -11.60
C MET A 103 -6.18 -13.92 -12.17
N VAL A 104 -5.26 -14.89 -12.18
CA VAL A 104 -3.96 -14.75 -12.84
C VAL A 104 -4.21 -14.48 -14.33
N ALA A 105 -3.76 -13.32 -14.79
CA ALA A 105 -3.92 -12.92 -16.19
C ALA A 105 -2.97 -13.75 -17.10
N PRO A 106 -3.31 -13.90 -18.39
CA PRO A 106 -2.37 -14.43 -19.38
C PRO A 106 -1.03 -13.69 -19.39
N ALA A 107 0.04 -14.37 -19.81
CA ALA A 107 1.42 -13.86 -19.73
C ALA A 107 1.59 -12.52 -20.46
N GLU A 108 0.87 -12.32 -21.56
CA GLU A 108 0.92 -11.10 -22.38
C GLU A 108 0.34 -9.87 -21.65
N LYS A 109 -0.39 -10.08 -20.55
CA LYS A 109 -0.95 -9.03 -19.68
C LYS A 109 -0.21 -8.92 -18.34
N SER A 110 0.94 -9.58 -18.19
CA SER A 110 1.79 -9.43 -17.01
C SER A 110 2.30 -7.99 -16.89
N LEU A 111 2.57 -7.55 -15.66
CA LEU A 111 3.16 -6.25 -15.42
C LEU A 111 4.55 -6.18 -16.08
N GLN A 112 4.77 -5.12 -16.84
CA GLN A 112 6.02 -4.83 -17.51
C GLN A 112 6.90 -3.95 -16.64
N CYS A 113 8.18 -3.84 -17.00
CA CYS A 113 9.17 -3.06 -16.23
C CYS A 113 8.67 -1.65 -15.90
N ALA A 114 8.11 -0.95 -16.90
CA ALA A 114 7.64 0.42 -16.76
C ALA A 114 6.42 0.56 -15.85
N ASP A 115 5.60 -0.48 -15.66
CA ASP A 115 4.45 -0.43 -14.76
C ASP A 115 4.87 -0.19 -13.30
N CYS A 116 6.10 -0.58 -12.95
CA CYS A 116 6.67 -0.39 -11.61
C CYS A 116 7.76 0.69 -11.58
N HIS A 117 8.63 0.72 -12.59
CA HIS A 117 9.86 1.53 -12.61
C HIS A 117 9.71 2.91 -13.26
N ALA A 118 8.58 3.24 -13.88
CA ALA A 118 8.38 4.60 -14.39
C ALA A 118 8.21 5.62 -13.25
N GLU A 119 8.46 6.90 -13.51
CA GLU A 119 8.24 8.00 -12.54
C GLU A 119 6.81 7.97 -11.95
N GLN A 120 5.81 7.59 -12.76
CA GLN A 120 4.40 7.45 -12.37
C GLN A 120 3.94 5.98 -12.30
N GLY A 121 4.85 5.05 -12.02
CA GLY A 121 4.54 3.63 -11.87
C GLY A 121 3.85 3.29 -10.55
N ARG A 122 3.52 2.01 -10.37
CA ARG A 122 2.85 1.46 -9.17
C ARG A 122 3.63 1.68 -7.88
N LEU A 123 4.95 1.84 -7.96
CA LEU A 123 5.84 2.02 -6.81
C LEU A 123 6.25 3.49 -6.61
N ALA A 124 5.56 4.43 -7.26
CA ALA A 124 5.92 5.85 -7.25
C ALA A 124 6.02 6.46 -5.84
N SER A 125 5.15 6.05 -4.91
CA SER A 125 5.11 6.59 -3.54
C SER A 125 6.08 5.90 -2.56
N LEU A 126 6.76 4.83 -2.97
CA LEU A 126 7.70 4.14 -2.10
C LEU A 126 9.02 4.93 -1.98
N SER A 127 9.67 4.88 -0.83
CA SER A 127 10.92 5.60 -0.58
C SER A 127 11.90 4.73 0.23
N GLY A 128 13.11 5.24 0.47
CA GLY A 128 14.14 4.53 1.24
C GLY A 128 15.01 3.57 0.43
N PHE A 129 14.95 3.64 -0.91
CA PHE A 129 15.83 2.93 -1.83
C PHE A 129 15.87 3.67 -3.18
N TYR A 130 16.89 3.38 -4.00
CA TYR A 130 17.01 3.85 -5.37
C TYR A 130 16.36 2.87 -6.33
N MET A 131 15.49 3.37 -7.21
CA MET A 131 14.78 2.60 -8.23
C MET A 131 15.18 3.08 -9.63
N PRO A 132 15.84 2.22 -10.44
CA PRO A 132 16.15 2.55 -11.83
C PRO A 132 14.89 2.94 -12.61
N GLY A 133 14.99 3.97 -13.45
CA GLY A 133 13.89 4.49 -14.26
C GLY A 133 12.97 5.49 -13.54
N ARG A 134 12.78 5.35 -12.22
CA ARG A 134 11.93 6.23 -11.41
C ARG A 134 12.77 7.31 -10.73
N ASP A 135 13.85 6.90 -10.09
CA ASP A 135 14.71 7.78 -9.31
C ASP A 135 15.87 8.28 -10.17
N ARG A 136 16.17 9.57 -10.02
CA ARG A 136 17.29 10.23 -10.70
C ARG A 136 18.01 11.16 -9.75
N GLN A 137 19.30 11.36 -10.00
CA GLN A 137 20.14 12.30 -9.26
C GLN A 137 20.53 13.42 -10.21
N PRO A 138 19.87 14.60 -10.15
CA PRO A 138 20.04 15.65 -11.16
C PRO A 138 21.49 16.09 -11.37
N LEU A 139 22.29 16.09 -10.30
CA LEU A 139 23.71 16.43 -10.39
C LEU A 139 24.50 15.42 -11.21
N VAL A 140 24.26 14.13 -11.00
CA VAL A 140 24.92 13.04 -11.76
C VAL A 140 24.51 13.11 -13.22
N ASP A 141 23.22 13.35 -13.50
CA ASP A 141 22.70 13.48 -14.85
C ASP A 141 23.35 14.65 -15.59
N ILE A 142 23.46 15.82 -14.95
CA ILE A 142 24.10 17.01 -15.52
C ILE A 142 25.57 16.74 -15.83
N ILE A 143 26.33 16.19 -14.88
CA ILE A 143 27.75 15.89 -15.07
C ILE A 143 27.93 14.87 -16.22
N GLY A 144 27.09 13.84 -16.26
CA GLY A 144 27.10 12.83 -17.32
C GLY A 144 26.89 13.44 -18.70
N TRP A 145 25.87 14.29 -18.86
CA TRP A 145 25.59 14.95 -20.13
C TRP A 145 26.67 15.96 -20.54
N LEU A 146 27.26 16.69 -19.58
CA LEU A 146 28.40 17.57 -19.85
C LEU A 146 29.61 16.78 -20.35
N ALA A 147 29.88 15.61 -19.77
CA ALA A 147 30.98 14.73 -20.21
C ALA A 147 30.74 14.22 -21.64
N VAL A 148 29.51 13.81 -21.97
CA VAL A 148 29.13 13.41 -23.34
C VAL A 148 29.35 14.55 -24.33
N ALA A 149 28.90 15.76 -24.00
CA ALA A 149 29.09 16.93 -24.86
C ALA A 149 30.58 17.27 -25.04
N ALA A 150 31.38 17.22 -23.98
CA ALA A 150 32.82 17.48 -24.03
C ALA A 150 33.54 16.45 -24.93
N ALA A 151 33.19 15.16 -24.82
CA ALA A 151 33.76 14.12 -25.66
C ALA A 151 33.41 14.32 -27.15
N LEU A 152 32.15 14.66 -27.45
CA LEU A 152 31.72 14.95 -28.81
C LEU A 152 32.49 16.14 -29.42
N LEU A 153 32.63 17.23 -28.66
CA LEU A 153 33.40 18.40 -29.07
C LEU A 153 34.88 18.07 -29.28
N GLY A 154 35.48 17.25 -28.41
CA GLY A 154 36.86 16.80 -28.56
C GLY A 154 37.08 16.00 -29.85
N VAL A 155 36.21 15.04 -30.15
CA VAL A 155 36.29 14.23 -31.38
C VAL A 155 36.04 15.08 -32.63
N ALA A 156 35.03 15.94 -32.62
CA ALA A 156 34.75 16.85 -33.73
C ALA A 156 35.90 17.83 -33.99
N GLY A 157 36.45 18.43 -32.92
CA GLY A 157 37.62 19.30 -32.99
C GLY A 157 38.85 18.59 -33.54
N HIS A 158 39.12 17.37 -33.07
CA HIS A 158 40.21 16.54 -33.60
C HIS A 158 40.00 16.20 -35.09
N GLY A 159 38.78 15.86 -35.49
CA GLY A 159 38.42 15.62 -36.89
C GLY A 159 38.62 16.85 -37.77
N LEU A 160 38.21 18.02 -37.30
CA LEU A 160 38.37 19.29 -38.01
C LEU A 160 39.85 19.69 -38.17
N LEU A 161 40.65 19.49 -37.11
CA LEU A 161 42.10 19.68 -37.19
C LEU A 161 42.74 18.76 -38.25
N ARG A 162 42.31 17.49 -38.34
CA ARG A 162 42.77 16.59 -39.40
C ARG A 162 42.42 17.09 -40.80
N LEU A 163 41.22 17.62 -41.02
CA LEU A 163 40.81 18.12 -42.34
C LEU A 163 41.56 19.40 -42.75
N VAL A 164 41.77 20.32 -41.81
CA VAL A 164 42.45 21.60 -42.07
C VAL A 164 43.96 21.40 -42.27
N TYR A 165 44.61 20.60 -41.43
CA TYR A 165 46.06 20.45 -41.44
C TYR A 165 46.56 19.22 -42.22
N GLY A 166 45.70 18.25 -42.53
CA GLY A 166 46.07 17.05 -43.30
C GLY A 166 46.27 17.26 -44.81
N LYS A 167 45.84 18.41 -45.36
CA LYS A 167 46.04 18.77 -46.78
C LYS A 167 47.34 19.50 -47.09
N LYS A 168 48.26 19.61 -46.12
CA LYS A 168 49.55 20.33 -46.28
C LYS A 168 50.75 19.41 -46.55
N GLY A 169 50.49 18.14 -46.88
CA GLY A 169 51.51 17.14 -47.20
C GLY A 169 51.21 16.40 -48.50
N GLU A 170 51.21 17.14 -49.61
CA GLU A 170 51.54 16.68 -50.97
C GLU A 170 52.26 17.82 -51.68
#